data_AF-A0A0R0HU24-F1
#
_entry.id   AF-A0A0R0HU24-F1
#
_cell.length_a   1.000
_cell.length_b   1.000
_cell.length_c   1.000
_cell.angle_alpha   90.00
_cell.angle_beta   90.00
_cell.angle_gamma   90.00
#
_symmetry.space_group_name_H-M   'P 1'
#
loop_
_entity.id
_entity.type
_entity.pdbx_description
1 polymer ?
#
loop_
_entity_poly.entity_id
_entity_poly.type
_entity_poly.pdbx_seq_one_letter_code
_entity_poly.pdbx_strand_id
1 'polypeptide(L)'
;MFDRVELRLRWFGSKSVVKSPRCSIRRQSTFADAEEDLSMIFALASTWAMFHAFGSLACVGPISYTIGMAYQNAFDSGLSLGSQTSGLGFLALVNSLIFVGLCFVIGYPVASAFSPSSSYALIFKSKVLHGLWRNDLTALKGACPNCGEEVFAFVRMDRNIESPHRADCHVCECILEFRTKVEQSVSRFGRQWVYGHIYLCYARLSIEFS
;
A
#
# COMPACT_ATOMS: atom_id res chain seq x y z
N MET A 1 -13.22 -14.72 -37.10
CA MET A 1 -12.80 -16.10 -36.76
C MET A 1 -11.76 -16.11 -35.64
N PHE A 2 -10.69 -15.30 -35.76
CA PHE A 2 -9.62 -15.23 -34.77
C PHE A 2 -10.08 -14.87 -33.35
N ASP A 3 -11.06 -13.96 -33.20
CA ASP A 3 -11.55 -13.52 -31.88
C ASP A 3 -12.02 -14.67 -30.97
N ARG A 4 -12.66 -15.72 -31.51
CA ARG A 4 -13.10 -16.86 -30.69
C ARG A 4 -11.93 -17.71 -30.20
N VAL A 5 -10.90 -17.88 -31.03
CA VAL A 5 -9.68 -18.61 -30.67
C VAL A 5 -8.88 -17.79 -29.67
N GLU A 6 -8.79 -16.47 -29.90
CA GLU A 6 -8.17 -15.51 -28.99
C GLU A 6 -8.82 -15.56 -27.61
N LEU A 7 -10.15 -15.51 -27.53
CA LEU A 7 -10.90 -15.58 -26.26
C LEU A 7 -10.67 -16.90 -25.52
N ARG A 8 -10.66 -18.03 -26.23
CA ARG A 8 -10.38 -19.34 -25.60
C ARG A 8 -8.96 -19.41 -25.05
N LEU A 9 -7.97 -18.97 -25.82
CA LEU A 9 -6.56 -18.98 -25.40
C LEU A 9 -6.31 -18.02 -24.22
N ARG A 10 -6.99 -16.86 -24.16
CA ARG A 10 -6.99 -15.97 -22.98
C ARG A 10 -7.55 -16.66 -21.75
N TRP A 11 -8.67 -17.36 -21.88
CA TRP A 11 -9.27 -18.14 -20.78
C TRP A 11 -8.33 -19.22 -20.24
N PHE A 12 -7.51 -19.84 -21.10
CA PHE A 12 -6.47 -20.79 -20.69
C PHE A 12 -5.19 -20.13 -20.15
N GLY A 13 -5.11 -18.80 -20.09
CA GLY A 13 -3.90 -18.09 -19.66
C GLY A 13 -2.71 -18.27 -20.60
N SER A 14 -2.95 -18.58 -21.88
CA SER A 14 -1.87 -18.82 -22.84
C SER A 14 -1.09 -17.54 -23.14
N LYS A 15 0.24 -17.57 -22.92
CA LYS A 15 1.17 -16.49 -23.32
C LYS A 15 1.20 -16.21 -24.83
N SER A 16 0.61 -17.07 -25.65
CA SER A 16 0.52 -16.87 -27.11
C SER A 16 -0.47 -15.77 -27.52
N VAL A 17 -1.30 -15.28 -26.59
CA VAL A 17 -2.33 -14.25 -26.85
C VAL A 17 -2.02 -12.99 -26.06
N VAL A 18 -0.80 -12.48 -26.25
CA VAL A 18 -0.45 -11.13 -25.82
C VAL A 18 -0.90 -10.17 -26.93
N LYS A 19 -1.76 -9.21 -26.60
CA LYS A 19 -2.05 -8.09 -27.53
C LYS A 19 -0.76 -7.31 -27.70
N SER A 20 -0.23 -7.25 -28.92
CA SER A 20 0.93 -6.44 -29.25
C SER A 20 0.71 -4.97 -28.84
N PRO A 21 1.77 -4.25 -28.44
CA PRO A 21 1.69 -2.83 -28.11
C PRO A 21 1.11 -2.03 -29.28
N ARG A 22 0.27 -1.05 -28.96
CA ARG A 22 -0.36 -0.15 -29.93
C ARG A 22 0.46 1.13 -30.05
N CYS A 23 0.44 1.77 -31.21
CA CYS A 23 1.07 3.08 -31.41
C CYS A 23 0.03 4.19 -31.20
N SER A 24 0.31 5.15 -30.32
CA SER A 24 -0.48 6.37 -30.20
C SER A 24 0.04 7.41 -31.18
N ILE A 25 -0.70 7.65 -32.28
CA ILE A 25 -0.34 8.66 -33.30
C ILE A 25 -0.11 10.04 -32.66
N ARG A 26 -0.94 10.40 -31.67
CA ARG A 26 -0.89 11.71 -30.99
C ARG A 26 0.40 11.97 -30.21
N ARG A 27 1.05 10.93 -29.68
CA ARG A 27 2.29 11.07 -28.88
C ARG A 27 3.52 10.49 -29.54
N GLN A 28 3.36 9.81 -30.68
CA GLN A 28 4.43 9.04 -31.32
C GLN A 28 5.07 8.03 -30.35
N SER A 29 4.29 7.47 -29.41
CA SER A 29 4.75 6.50 -28.43
C SER A 29 3.91 5.23 -28.44
N THR A 30 4.56 4.11 -28.12
CA THR A 30 3.91 2.81 -27.96
C THR A 30 3.25 2.72 -26.60
N PHE A 31 2.06 2.14 -26.56
CA PHE A 31 1.30 1.93 -25.33
C PHE A 31 0.72 0.52 -25.25
N ALA A 32 0.58 0.05 -24.02
CA ALA A 32 -0.16 -1.16 -23.68
C ALA A 32 -1.38 -0.79 -22.83
N ASP A 33 -2.43 -1.61 -22.93
CA ASP A 33 -3.61 -1.47 -22.08
C ASP A 33 -3.29 -2.01 -20.67
N ALA A 34 -3.79 -1.32 -19.65
CA ALA A 34 -3.67 -1.72 -18.26
C ALA A 34 -5.05 -1.73 -17.60
N GLU A 35 -5.26 -2.70 -16.72
CA GLU A 35 -6.52 -2.92 -16.00
C GLU A 35 -6.26 -2.81 -14.50
N GLU A 36 -7.31 -2.49 -13.74
CA GLU A 36 -7.25 -2.47 -12.28
C GLU A 36 -7.06 -3.88 -11.73
N ASP A 37 -6.03 -4.05 -10.89
CA ASP A 37 -5.76 -5.29 -10.18
C ASP A 37 -6.13 -5.18 -8.70
N LEU A 38 -7.34 -5.61 -8.39
CA LEU A 38 -7.87 -5.64 -7.02
C LEU A 38 -7.08 -6.60 -6.11
N SER A 39 -6.46 -7.64 -6.68
CA SER A 39 -5.71 -8.63 -5.89
C SER A 39 -4.47 -8.01 -5.25
N MET A 40 -3.80 -7.11 -5.97
CA MET A 40 -2.61 -6.40 -5.50
C MET A 40 -2.96 -5.36 -4.42
N ILE A 41 -4.09 -4.65 -4.59
CA ILE A 41 -4.60 -3.73 -3.56
C ILE A 41 -4.92 -4.49 -2.27
N PHE A 42 -5.59 -5.65 -2.40
CA PHE A 42 -5.90 -6.49 -1.26
C PHE A 42 -4.66 -7.07 -0.58
N ALA A 43 -3.65 -7.50 -1.36
CA ALA A 43 -2.38 -7.99 -0.83
C ALA A 43 -1.62 -6.89 -0.07
N LEU A 44 -1.62 -5.66 -0.58
CA LEU A 44 -1.05 -4.52 0.14
C LEU A 44 -1.81 -4.27 1.45
N ALA A 45 -3.14 -4.21 1.39
CA ALA A 45 -4.00 -3.98 2.56
C ALA A 45 -3.80 -5.05 3.64
N SER A 46 -3.76 -6.33 3.25
CA SER A 46 -3.58 -7.45 4.18
C SER A 46 -2.19 -7.47 4.79
N THR A 47 -1.14 -7.16 4.01
CA THR A 47 0.24 -7.06 4.51
C THR A 47 0.35 -5.99 5.59
N TRP A 48 -0.24 -4.81 5.37
CA TRP A 48 -0.26 -3.74 6.37
C TRP A 48 -1.14 -4.08 7.58
N ALA A 49 -2.28 -4.75 7.38
CA ALA A 49 -3.12 -5.22 8.48
C ALA A 49 -2.37 -6.23 9.37
N MET A 50 -1.55 -7.10 8.78
CA MET A 50 -0.72 -8.05 9.53
C MET A 50 0.37 -7.33 10.33
N PHE A 51 1.07 -6.37 9.75
CA PHE A 51 2.04 -5.55 10.50
C PHE A 51 1.39 -4.80 11.65
N HIS A 52 0.18 -4.26 11.43
CA HIS A 52 -0.59 -3.59 12.47
C HIS A 52 -1.03 -4.57 13.58
N ALA A 53 -1.54 -5.76 13.22
CA ALA A 53 -1.98 -6.76 14.18
C ALA A 53 -0.83 -7.33 15.03
N PHE A 54 0.33 -7.57 14.40
CA PHE A 54 1.52 -8.03 15.12
C PHE A 54 2.09 -6.95 16.03
N GLY A 55 2.16 -5.70 15.54
CA GLY A 55 2.59 -4.56 16.33
C GLY A 55 1.66 -4.26 17.52
N SER A 56 0.35 -4.40 17.35
CA SER A 56 -0.62 -4.21 18.44
C SER A 56 -0.53 -5.33 19.47
N LEU A 57 -0.40 -6.59 19.06
CA LEU A 57 -0.25 -7.73 19.97
C LEU A 57 1.02 -7.61 20.83
N ALA A 58 2.14 -7.18 20.21
CA ALA A 58 3.40 -6.94 20.91
C ALA A 58 3.29 -5.82 21.95
N CYS A 59 2.39 -4.85 21.78
CA CYS A 59 2.11 -3.81 22.78
C CYS A 59 1.12 -4.28 23.85
N VAL A 60 0.05 -4.98 23.47
CA VAL A 60 -1.04 -5.38 24.38
C VAL A 60 -0.58 -6.42 25.39
N GLY A 61 0.27 -7.39 25.01
CA GLY A 61 0.76 -8.43 25.92
C GLY A 61 1.50 -7.88 27.14
N PRO A 62 2.51 -7.01 26.97
CA PRO A 62 3.20 -6.38 28.09
C PRO A 62 2.30 -5.45 28.91
N ILE A 63 1.40 -4.69 28.26
CA ILE A 63 0.46 -3.80 28.97
C ILE A 63 -0.52 -4.60 29.83
N SER A 64 -1.08 -5.70 29.33
CA SER A 64 -1.98 -6.53 30.12
C SER A 64 -1.25 -7.23 31.26
N TYR A 65 0.01 -7.63 31.06
CA TYR A 65 0.85 -8.18 32.12
C TYR A 65 1.17 -7.14 33.22
N THR A 66 1.52 -5.91 32.86
CA THR A 66 1.81 -4.85 33.85
C THR A 66 0.57 -4.42 34.62
N ILE A 67 -0.58 -4.34 33.95
CA ILE A 67 -1.88 -4.10 34.60
C ILE A 67 -2.22 -5.27 35.54
N GLY A 68 -2.02 -6.52 35.11
CA GLY A 68 -2.25 -7.71 35.94
C GLY A 68 -1.40 -7.71 37.21
N MET A 69 -0.11 -7.42 37.08
CA MET A 69 0.81 -7.27 38.22
C MET A 69 0.41 -6.11 39.14
N ALA A 70 -0.03 -4.97 38.58
CA ALA A 70 -0.49 -3.84 39.38
C ALA A 70 -1.75 -4.17 40.18
N TYR A 71 -2.70 -4.91 39.61
CA TYR A 71 -3.88 -5.38 40.34
C TYR A 71 -3.52 -6.37 41.44
N GLN A 72 -2.65 -7.36 41.17
CA GLN A 72 -2.20 -8.31 42.20
C GLN A 72 -1.53 -7.57 43.37
N ASN A 73 -0.59 -6.68 43.07
CA ASN A 73 0.07 -5.87 44.09
C ASN A 73 -0.92 -5.00 44.88
N ALA A 74 -1.96 -4.46 44.25
CA ALA A 74 -2.99 -3.67 44.94
C ALA A 74 -3.86 -4.53 45.89
N PHE A 75 -4.21 -5.76 45.49
CA PHE A 75 -4.91 -6.71 46.36
C PHE A 75 -4.03 -7.19 47.52
N ASP A 76 -2.77 -7.52 47.25
CA ASP A 76 -1.81 -7.95 48.28
C ASP A 76 -1.52 -6.82 49.28
N SER A 77 -1.40 -5.57 48.79
CA SER A 77 -1.22 -4.38 49.62
C SER A 77 -2.48 -4.00 50.40
N GLY A 78 -3.66 -4.36 49.89
CA GLY A 78 -4.94 -4.21 50.58
C GLY A 78 -5.05 -5.03 51.87
N LEU A 79 -4.18 -6.02 52.07
CA LEU A 79 -4.08 -6.80 53.31
C LEU A 79 -2.73 -6.71 54.03
N SER A 80 -1.67 -6.18 53.40
CA SER A 80 -0.36 -6.00 54.06
C SER A 80 0.21 -4.60 53.82
N LEU A 81 -0.15 -3.67 54.71
CA LEU A 81 0.61 -2.43 54.92
C LEU A 81 1.90 -2.78 55.69
N GLY A 82 2.83 -3.47 55.03
CA GLY A 82 3.95 -4.10 55.73
C GLY A 82 5.11 -4.47 54.82
N SER A 83 6.08 -3.56 54.72
CA SER A 83 7.52 -3.85 54.66
C SER A 83 8.07 -4.58 53.40
N GLN A 84 8.80 -3.79 52.61
CA GLN A 84 10.09 -4.14 51.98
C GLN A 84 10.12 -5.03 50.73
N THR A 85 9.83 -4.42 49.57
CA THR A 85 10.43 -4.79 48.26
C THR A 85 10.72 -3.53 47.44
N SER A 86 11.46 -2.58 48.02
CA SER A 86 11.64 -1.21 47.51
C SER A 86 12.54 -1.07 46.27
N GLY A 87 13.48 -2.00 46.02
CA GLY A 87 14.39 -1.90 44.87
C GLY A 87 13.84 -2.48 43.57
N LEU A 88 13.32 -3.72 43.63
CA LEU A 88 12.85 -4.45 42.45
C LEU A 88 11.53 -3.87 41.91
N GLY A 89 10.63 -3.44 42.80
CA GLY A 89 9.36 -2.82 42.42
C GLY A 89 9.54 -1.48 41.69
N PHE A 90 10.54 -0.68 42.08
CA PHE A 90 10.85 0.59 41.42
C PHE A 90 11.41 0.38 40.01
N LEU A 91 12.36 -0.55 39.83
CA LEU A 91 12.90 -0.88 38.51
C LEU A 91 11.82 -1.45 37.58
N ALA A 92 10.91 -2.28 38.11
CA ALA A 92 9.75 -2.77 37.35
C ALA A 92 8.82 -1.62 36.91
N LEU A 93 8.57 -0.64 37.78
CA LEU A 93 7.78 0.55 37.46
C LEU A 93 8.44 1.40 36.37
N VAL A 94 9.74 1.67 36.48
CA VAL A 94 10.49 2.46 35.48
C VAL A 94 10.51 1.74 34.13
N ASN A 95 10.80 0.44 34.10
CA ASN A 95 10.75 -0.35 32.87
C ASN A 95 9.33 -0.38 32.28
N SER A 96 8.28 -0.49 33.10
CA SER A 96 6.90 -0.42 32.64
C SER A 96 6.55 0.96 32.06
N LEU A 97 7.00 2.05 32.66
CA LEU A 97 6.79 3.41 32.14
C LEU A 97 7.55 3.65 30.84
N ILE A 98 8.79 3.14 30.74
CA ILE A 98 9.55 3.15 29.48
C ILE A 98 8.82 2.32 28.41
N PHE A 99 8.28 1.15 28.77
CA PHE A 99 7.55 0.30 27.84
C PHE A 99 6.23 0.96 27.39
N VAL A 100 5.45 1.53 28.31
CA VAL A 100 4.24 2.31 27.98
C VAL A 100 4.61 3.54 27.15
N GLY A 101 5.68 4.25 27.49
CA GLY A 101 6.19 5.39 26.74
C GLY A 101 6.61 5.02 25.33
N LEU A 102 7.38 3.94 25.16
CA LEU A 102 7.77 3.40 23.85
C LEU A 102 6.56 2.86 23.07
N CYS A 103 5.62 2.18 23.73
CA CYS A 103 4.36 1.75 23.13
C CYS A 103 3.47 2.93 22.74
N PHE A 104 3.52 4.06 23.45
CA PHE A 104 2.86 5.29 23.01
C PHE A 104 3.62 5.90 21.84
N VAL A 105 4.95 6.02 21.92
CA VAL A 105 5.76 6.62 20.86
C VAL A 105 5.74 5.80 19.56
N ILE A 106 5.63 4.48 19.63
CA ILE A 106 5.59 3.57 18.46
C ILE A 106 4.14 3.20 18.10
N GLY A 107 3.31 2.87 19.08
CA GLY A 107 1.92 2.43 18.90
C GLY A 107 0.92 3.57 18.69
N TYR A 108 1.12 4.76 19.26
CA TYR A 108 0.28 5.93 18.95
C TYR A 108 0.41 6.31 17.46
N PRO A 109 1.58 6.31 16.80
CA PRO A 109 1.65 6.47 15.34
C PRO A 109 0.87 5.40 14.57
N VAL A 110 0.91 4.14 15.04
CA VAL A 110 0.21 3.02 14.39
C VAL A 110 -1.31 3.12 14.58
N ALA A 111 -1.79 3.51 15.76
CA ALA A 111 -3.21 3.69 16.06
C ALA A 111 -3.78 5.02 15.53
N SER A 112 -3.01 6.12 15.58
CA SER A 112 -3.39 7.40 14.96
C SER A 112 -3.26 7.38 13.44
N ALA A 113 -2.74 6.29 12.86
CA ALA A 113 -2.94 6.02 11.44
C ALA A 113 -4.43 5.86 11.08
N PHE A 114 -5.29 5.51 12.04
CA PHE A 114 -6.73 5.34 11.85
C PHE A 114 -7.56 6.63 11.95
N SER A 115 -7.02 7.73 12.49
CA SER A 115 -7.76 9.00 12.57
C SER A 115 -7.33 10.00 11.48
N PRO A 116 -8.29 10.60 10.73
CA PRO A 116 -8.01 11.46 9.57
C PRO A 116 -7.29 12.78 9.85
N SER A 117 -7.10 13.20 11.11
CA SER A 117 -6.76 14.59 11.47
C SER A 117 -5.45 14.80 12.23
N SER A 118 -4.54 13.82 12.31
CA SER A 118 -3.25 14.00 13.01
C SER A 118 -2.11 14.38 12.05
N SER A 119 -1.61 15.61 12.16
CA SER A 119 -0.46 16.12 11.38
C SER A 119 0.87 15.44 11.75
N TYR A 120 0.98 14.86 12.95
CA TYR A 120 2.16 14.07 13.37
C TYR A 120 2.16 12.64 12.78
N ALA A 121 1.04 12.17 12.26
CA ALA A 121 0.93 10.89 11.55
C ALA A 121 1.50 10.91 10.12
N LEU A 122 1.98 12.07 9.65
CA LEU A 122 2.54 12.25 8.31
C LEU A 122 3.95 11.68 8.14
N ILE A 123 4.70 11.49 9.24
CA ILE A 123 6.12 11.09 9.14
C ILE A 123 6.29 9.59 8.83
N PHE A 124 5.39 8.71 9.28
CA PHE A 124 5.48 7.26 9.06
C PHE A 124 4.48 6.69 8.04
N LYS A 125 3.49 7.46 7.59
CA LYS A 125 2.60 6.99 6.51
C LYS A 125 3.36 7.00 5.21
N SER A 126 3.61 5.80 4.64
CA SER A 126 4.00 5.72 3.24
C SER A 126 2.92 6.42 2.40
N LYS A 127 3.34 7.19 1.37
CA LYS A 127 2.42 7.90 0.46
C LYS A 127 1.37 6.99 -0.17
N VAL A 128 1.66 5.69 -0.24
CA VAL A 128 0.82 4.61 -0.76
C VAL A 128 -0.30 4.26 0.23
N LEU A 129 0.03 4.02 1.51
CA LEU A 129 -0.99 3.67 2.53
C LEU A 129 -2.01 4.79 2.75
N HIS A 130 -1.54 6.04 2.71
CA HIS A 130 -2.44 7.20 2.77
C HIS A 130 -3.41 7.24 1.57
N GLY A 131 -2.95 6.88 0.37
CA GLY A 131 -3.80 6.79 -0.82
C GLY A 131 -4.82 5.65 -0.73
N LEU A 132 -4.39 4.47 -0.26
CA LEU A 132 -5.27 3.33 -0.02
C LEU A 132 -6.42 3.70 0.93
N TRP A 133 -6.11 4.43 1.99
CA TRP A 133 -7.10 4.84 2.99
C TRP A 133 -8.08 5.92 2.48
N ARG A 134 -7.64 6.83 1.61
CA ARG A 134 -8.54 7.78 0.95
C ARG A 134 -9.42 7.15 -0.15
N ASN A 135 -9.27 5.86 -0.44
CA ASN A 135 -9.83 5.20 -1.63
C ASN A 135 -9.37 5.86 -2.95
N ASP A 136 -8.26 6.61 -2.90
CA ASP A 136 -7.71 7.33 -4.04
C ASP A 136 -6.61 6.52 -4.73
N LEU A 137 -6.22 5.36 -4.22
CA LEU A 137 -5.15 4.55 -4.80
C LEU A 137 -5.73 3.33 -5.49
N THR A 138 -5.34 3.10 -6.74
CA THR A 138 -5.59 1.83 -7.42
C THR A 138 -4.28 1.24 -7.91
N ALA A 139 -4.24 -0.08 -8.01
CA ALA A 139 -3.16 -0.79 -8.66
C ALA A 139 -3.56 -1.03 -10.12
N LEU A 140 -2.74 -0.56 -11.04
CA LEU A 140 -2.85 -0.92 -12.45
C LEU A 140 -1.88 -2.05 -12.77
N LYS A 141 -2.37 -3.05 -13.49
CA LYS A 141 -1.60 -4.15 -14.08
C LYS A 141 -1.69 -4.08 -15.59
N GLY A 142 -0.55 -4.23 -16.28
CA GLY A 142 -0.53 -4.37 -17.73
C GLY A 142 0.80 -4.93 -18.23
N ALA A 143 0.94 -5.10 -19.54
CA ALA A 143 2.20 -5.57 -20.13
C ALA A 143 3.12 -4.39 -20.47
N CYS A 144 4.43 -4.58 -20.32
CA CYS A 144 5.42 -3.61 -20.80
C CYS A 144 5.35 -3.53 -22.33
N PRO A 145 5.20 -2.34 -22.93
CA PRO A 145 5.17 -2.18 -24.38
C PRO A 145 6.52 -2.50 -25.07
N ASN A 146 7.62 -2.61 -24.33
CA ASN A 146 8.94 -2.97 -24.88
C ASN A 146 9.20 -4.48 -24.81
N CYS A 147 9.18 -5.08 -23.61
CA CYS A 147 9.54 -6.49 -23.42
C CYS A 147 8.33 -7.45 -23.29
N GLY A 148 7.11 -6.94 -23.15
CA GLY A 148 5.91 -7.76 -22.95
C GLY A 148 5.70 -8.30 -21.54
N GLU A 149 6.61 -8.04 -20.59
CA GLU A 149 6.51 -8.52 -19.21
C GLU A 149 5.41 -7.80 -18.41
N GLU A 150 4.78 -8.48 -17.45
CA GLU A 150 3.77 -7.86 -16.60
C GLU A 150 4.39 -6.79 -15.68
N VAL A 151 3.87 -5.57 -15.76
CA VAL A 151 4.28 -4.44 -14.93
C VAL A 151 3.09 -3.91 -14.15
N PHE A 152 3.40 -3.40 -12.95
CA PHE A 152 2.40 -2.95 -12.00
C PHE A 152 2.79 -1.59 -11.45
N ALA A 153 1.81 -0.74 -11.21
CA ALA A 153 2.02 0.52 -10.53
C ALA A 153 0.82 0.91 -9.69
N PHE A 154 1.09 1.51 -8.53
CA PHE A 154 0.06 2.12 -7.70
C PHE A 154 -0.14 3.58 -8.13
N VAL A 155 -1.29 3.85 -8.75
CA VAL A 155 -1.59 5.17 -9.30
C VAL A 155 -2.69 5.83 -8.46
N ARG A 156 -2.54 7.14 -8.22
CA ARG A 156 -3.57 7.94 -7.55
C ARG A 156 -4.69 8.31 -8.53
N MET A 157 -5.92 8.22 -8.07
CA MET A 157 -7.15 8.63 -8.76
C MET A 157 -7.40 10.13 -8.69
N ASP A 158 -6.52 10.89 -8.03
CA ASP A 158 -6.67 12.34 -7.92
C ASP A 158 -6.98 12.90 -9.31
N ARG A 159 -8.06 13.67 -9.38
CA ARG A 159 -8.64 14.23 -10.60
C ARG A 159 -7.66 15.08 -11.38
N ASN A 160 -6.51 15.42 -10.80
CA ASN A 160 -5.42 16.02 -11.52
C ASN A 160 -4.76 14.99 -12.47
N ILE A 161 -5.37 14.80 -13.63
CA ILE A 161 -4.96 13.97 -14.80
C ILE A 161 -3.51 14.26 -15.24
N GLU A 162 -2.87 15.30 -14.70
CA GLU A 162 -1.60 15.85 -15.17
C GLU A 162 -0.34 15.25 -14.55
N SER A 163 -0.41 14.54 -13.42
CA SER A 163 0.77 13.86 -12.86
C SER A 163 0.78 12.37 -13.20
N PRO A 164 1.28 11.96 -14.37
CA PRO A 164 1.43 10.54 -14.66
C PRO A 164 2.40 9.90 -13.68
N HIS A 165 2.11 8.67 -13.28
CA HIS A 165 3.04 7.91 -12.46
C HIS A 165 4.13 7.31 -13.35
N ARG A 166 5.39 7.64 -13.06
CA ARG A 166 6.55 7.08 -13.75
C ARG A 166 7.12 5.93 -12.93
N ALA A 167 7.34 4.81 -13.59
CA ALA A 167 8.00 3.66 -13.02
C ALA A 167 8.82 2.96 -14.10
N ASP A 168 9.89 2.30 -13.71
CA ASP A 168 10.75 1.60 -14.65
C ASP A 168 10.30 0.15 -14.78
N CYS A 169 10.42 -0.41 -15.98
CA CYS A 169 10.22 -1.83 -16.17
C CYS A 169 11.32 -2.61 -15.43
N HIS A 170 10.93 -3.58 -14.61
CA HIS A 170 11.88 -4.40 -13.84
C HIS A 170 12.75 -5.34 -14.69
N VAL A 171 12.42 -5.55 -15.98
CA VAL A 171 13.21 -6.39 -16.91
C VAL A 171 14.06 -5.57 -17.86
N CYS A 172 13.44 -4.62 -18.57
CA CYS A 172 14.13 -3.86 -19.61
C CYS A 172 14.57 -2.46 -19.17
N GLU A 173 14.34 -2.08 -17.91
CA GLU A 173 14.69 -0.78 -17.31
C GLU A 173 14.18 0.43 -18.10
N CYS A 174 13.21 0.22 -19.00
CA CYS A 174 12.60 1.28 -19.78
C CYS A 174 11.65 2.07 -18.89
N ILE A 175 11.68 3.39 -19.05
CA ILE A 175 10.80 4.31 -18.33
C ILE A 175 9.38 4.13 -18.86
N LEU A 176 8.45 3.84 -17.96
CA LEU A 176 7.03 3.69 -18.27
C LEU A 176 6.21 4.80 -17.62
N GLU A 177 5.22 5.29 -18.36
CA GLU A 177 4.26 6.29 -17.89
C GLU A 177 2.88 5.66 -17.75
N PHE A 178 2.41 5.50 -16.52
CA PHE A 178 1.08 4.98 -16.22
C PHE A 178 0.07 6.13 -16.18
N ARG A 179 -0.98 6.00 -16.99
CA ARG A 179 -2.12 6.92 -17.00
C ARG A 179 -3.40 6.17 -16.70
N THR A 180 -4.11 6.61 -15.67
CA THR A 180 -5.43 6.12 -15.30
C THR A 180 -6.51 6.92 -16.02
N LYS A 181 -7.58 6.23 -16.41
CA LYS A 181 -8.86 6.79 -16.80
C LYS A 181 -9.90 6.14 -15.90
N VAL A 182 -10.61 6.98 -15.19
CA VAL A 182 -11.64 6.54 -14.27
C VAL A 182 -12.97 6.69 -14.99
N GLU A 183 -13.62 5.58 -15.28
CA GLU A 183 -14.99 5.59 -15.77
C GLU A 183 -15.93 5.06 -14.71
N GLN A 184 -17.05 5.76 -14.54
CA GLN A 184 -18.09 5.30 -13.65
C GLN A 184 -18.92 4.26 -14.41
N SER A 185 -18.95 3.01 -13.94
CA SER A 185 -19.79 2.02 -14.61
C SER A 185 -21.26 2.42 -14.49
N VAL A 186 -22.01 2.24 -15.58
CA VAL A 186 -23.48 2.42 -15.63
C VAL A 186 -24.23 1.28 -14.91
N SER A 187 -23.52 0.38 -14.21
CA SER A 187 -24.13 -0.74 -13.52
C SER A 187 -24.86 -0.27 -12.25
N ARG A 188 -25.98 -0.94 -11.92
CA ARG A 188 -26.88 -0.66 -10.78
C ARG A 188 -26.17 -0.56 -9.42
N PHE A 189 -24.95 -1.11 -9.31
CA PHE A 189 -24.14 -1.12 -8.11
C PHE A 189 -23.11 0.02 -8.06
N GLY A 190 -23.07 0.90 -9.06
CA GLY A 190 -22.25 2.12 -9.05
C GLY A 190 -20.74 1.86 -8.91
N ARG A 191 -20.26 0.65 -9.22
CA ARG A 191 -18.83 0.34 -9.11
C ARG A 191 -18.07 1.19 -10.12
N GLN A 192 -17.11 1.96 -9.63
CA GLN A 192 -16.17 2.67 -10.47
C GLN A 192 -15.18 1.63 -11.00
N TRP A 193 -15.00 1.56 -12.31
CA TRP A 193 -13.95 0.74 -12.90
C TRP A 193 -12.80 1.66 -13.30
N VAL A 194 -11.58 1.23 -13.00
CA VAL A 194 -10.39 1.98 -13.38
C VAL A 194 -9.68 1.19 -14.46
N TYR A 195 -9.46 1.83 -15.60
CA TYR A 195 -8.61 1.29 -16.64
C TYR A 195 -7.52 2.31 -16.95
N GLY A 196 -6.45 1.87 -17.58
CA GLY A 196 -5.33 2.72 -17.86
C GLY A 196 -4.58 2.33 -19.11
N HIS A 197 -3.61 3.15 -19.45
CA HIS A 197 -2.64 2.84 -20.50
C HIS A 197 -1.23 3.07 -19.96
N ILE A 198 -0.32 2.20 -20.35
CA ILE A 198 1.10 2.25 -20.02
C ILE A 198 1.83 2.71 -21.28
N TYR A 199 2.46 3.88 -21.23
CA TYR A 199 3.22 4.40 -22.36
C TYR A 199 4.71 4.11 -22.16
N LEU A 200 5.40 3.76 -23.25
CA LEU A 200 6.85 3.74 -23.28
C LEU A 200 7.36 5.18 -23.38
N CYS A 201 8.05 5.65 -22.35
CA CYS A 201 8.84 6.86 -22.44
C CYS A 201 10.21 6.49 -23.01
N TYR A 202 10.43 6.80 -24.28
CA TYR A 202 11.81 6.92 -24.74
C TYR A 202 12.43 8.04 -23.92
N ALA A 203 13.49 7.74 -23.17
CA ALA A 203 14.36 8.78 -22.67
C ALA A 203 14.67 9.63 -23.89
N ARG A 204 14.19 10.88 -23.87
CA ARG A 204 14.65 11.88 -24.81
C ARG A 204 16.13 11.94 -24.49
N LEU A 205 16.94 11.20 -25.25
CA LEU A 205 18.29 11.60 -25.58
C LEU A 205 18.09 13.06 -25.96
N SER A 206 18.34 13.93 -25.00
CA SER A 206 18.72 15.30 -25.21
C SER A 206 19.96 15.19 -26.06
N ILE A 207 19.73 14.99 -27.35
CA ILE A 207 20.65 15.45 -28.37
C ILE A 207 20.64 16.95 -28.16
N GLU A 208 21.55 17.38 -27.28
CA GLU A 208 22.24 18.64 -27.44
C GLU A 208 22.73 18.67 -28.89
N PHE A 209 21.88 19.20 -29.77
CA PHE A 209 22.40 19.94 -30.91
C PHE A 209 22.93 21.23 -30.31
N SER A 210 24.19 21.16 -29.85
CA SER A 210 25.08 22.31 -29.87
C SER A 210 25.40 22.67 -31.32
#